data_AF-A0A7W1IQ73-F1
#
_entry.id   AF-A0A7W1IQ73-F1
#
_cell.length_a   1.000
_cell.length_b   1.000
_cell.length_c   1.000
_cell.angle_alpha   90.00
_cell.angle_beta   90.00
_cell.angle_gamma   90.00
#
_symmetry.space_group_name_H-M   'P 1'
#
loop_
_entity.id
_entity.type
_entity.pdbx_description
1 polymer ?
#
loop_
_entity_poly.entity_id
_entity_poly.type
_entity_poly.pdbx_seq_one_letter_code
_entity_poly.pdbx_strand_id
1 'polypeptide(L)'
;MRRLALTLIEVLVVMTIIAVLVGLLIPTIGYARNLAHGFDTAQRIEAIARALGGVAESGAGRAQLLQEQAGLGGVLDFAPLKAVMQAAQANASAMPTDAQADFVQMAGSTWVQQRAIVQSREDILEAMPPKAGGVAASWYATTWPWHWPASDWEGSTPGSIPPVLRFPWGRPGLRLDGTQCDPSRPAADVVAKVSELTLQRWEGKISGIDNETITDVPNAWVARGDQSGSLSFLADANQTAPVTNLAAVRSDGSPAVLPGTNLPVTANGAVPFDLGQTSPLRTIQLLREAGVIGLGEEGKYRTDRSPSRPWNDSWGNPLIIGYVLFQPERCRRTKTGDLRRAYLLQACTQQYGFNRALYAAVGSAGPELHSSIKKTWTAADDAIALRDYWFQIRAGAAAHEWTEDSFGQTPPWVGVRRRWGKYQGSDVHCVLGAPFAIR
;
A
#
# COMPACT_ATOMS: atom_id res chain seq x y z
N MET A 1 20.58 11.22 -80.98
CA MET A 1 20.02 11.04 -79.61
C MET A 1 18.97 12.11 -79.37
N ARG A 2 17.68 11.77 -79.41
CA ARG A 2 16.61 12.72 -79.07
C ARG A 2 16.54 12.85 -77.56
N ARG A 3 16.91 14.01 -77.02
CA ARG A 3 16.66 14.34 -75.62
C ARG A 3 15.16 14.61 -75.49
N LEU A 4 14.42 13.65 -74.94
CA LEU A 4 13.05 13.86 -74.50
C LEU A 4 13.12 14.75 -73.27
N ALA A 5 12.81 16.04 -73.44
CA ALA A 5 12.67 16.96 -72.32
C ALA A 5 11.34 16.65 -71.61
N LEU A 6 11.37 16.46 -70.29
CA LEU A 6 10.17 16.36 -69.47
C LEU A 6 9.32 17.61 -69.65
N THR A 7 8.02 17.42 -69.84
CA THR A 7 7.10 18.56 -69.95
C THR A 7 6.85 19.15 -68.57
N LEU A 8 6.64 20.47 -68.49
CA LEU A 8 6.31 21.15 -67.23
C LEU A 8 5.09 20.53 -66.53
N ILE A 9 4.10 20.08 -67.30
CA ILE A 9 2.88 19.44 -66.80
C ILE A 9 3.22 18.13 -66.07
N GLU A 10 4.12 17.33 -66.63
CA GLU A 10 4.56 16.07 -66.02
C GLU A 10 5.23 16.31 -64.66
N VAL A 11 6.07 17.36 -64.56
CA VAL A 11 6.69 17.76 -63.30
C VAL A 11 5.65 18.23 -62.27
N LEU A 12 4.66 19.03 -62.69
CA LEU A 12 3.60 19.51 -61.79
C LEU A 12 2.75 18.36 -61.24
N VAL A 13 2.35 17.41 -62.09
CA VAL A 13 1.57 16.23 -61.66
C VAL A 13 2.35 15.42 -60.64
N VAL A 14 3.65 15.19 -60.86
CA VAL A 14 4.50 14.46 -59.90
C VAL A 14 4.59 15.20 -58.57
N MET A 15 4.77 16.53 -58.57
CA MET A 15 4.81 17.32 -57.34
C MET A 15 3.48 17.26 -56.57
N THR A 16 2.34 17.32 -57.27
CA THR A 16 1.02 17.17 -56.63
C THR A 16 0.85 15.80 -56.00
N ILE A 17 1.25 14.72 -56.68
CA ILE A 17 1.18 13.36 -56.13
C ILE A 17 2.05 13.23 -54.88
N ILE A 18 3.30 13.74 -54.91
CA ILE A 18 4.19 13.72 -53.74
C ILE A 18 3.59 14.51 -52.58
N ALA A 19 3.03 15.70 -52.83
CA ALA A 19 2.42 16.52 -51.79
C ALA A 19 1.23 15.81 -51.12
N VAL A 20 0.38 15.14 -51.91
CA VAL A 20 -0.75 14.35 -51.40
C VAL A 20 -0.25 13.15 -50.58
N LEU A 21 0.75 12.41 -51.07
CA LEU A 21 1.32 11.27 -50.36
C LEU A 21 1.97 11.68 -49.03
N VAL A 22 2.73 12.77 -49.01
CA VAL A 22 3.33 13.32 -47.78
C VAL A 22 2.22 13.77 -46.81
N GLY A 23 1.18 14.43 -47.32
CA GLY A 23 0.02 14.84 -46.50
C GLY A 23 -0.66 13.68 -45.80
N LEU A 24 -0.79 12.52 -46.48
CA LEU A 24 -1.37 11.31 -45.90
C LEU A 24 -0.42 10.59 -44.92
N LEU A 25 0.89 10.71 -45.09
CA LEU A 25 1.88 10.05 -44.24
C LEU A 25 2.09 10.75 -42.89
N ILE A 26 2.00 12.09 -42.83
CA ILE A 26 2.31 12.85 -41.61
C ILE A 26 1.54 12.35 -40.36
N PRO A 27 0.20 12.15 -40.39
CA PRO A 27 -0.53 11.63 -39.23
C PRO A 27 -0.09 10.22 -38.82
N THR A 28 0.23 9.36 -39.79
CA THR A 28 0.65 7.98 -39.53
C THR A 28 2.01 7.92 -38.84
N ILE A 29 2.93 8.83 -39.19
CA ILE A 29 4.25 8.93 -38.55
C ILE A 29 4.09 9.39 -37.08
N GLY A 30 3.20 10.35 -36.82
CA GLY A 30 2.91 10.81 -35.46
C GLY A 30 2.35 9.68 -34.58
N TYR A 31 1.38 8.93 -35.11
CA TYR A 31 0.81 7.77 -34.41
C TYR A 31 1.85 6.67 -34.16
N ALA A 32 2.65 6.31 -35.19
CA ALA A 32 3.70 5.31 -35.06
C ALA A 32 4.76 5.71 -34.02
N ARG A 33 5.13 7.00 -33.97
CA ARG A 33 6.05 7.52 -32.96
C ARG A 33 5.49 7.40 -31.54
N ASN A 34 4.21 7.72 -31.34
CA ASN A 34 3.54 7.57 -30.04
C ASN A 34 3.44 6.10 -29.62
N LEU A 35 3.20 5.19 -30.55
CA LEU A 35 3.23 3.75 -30.28
C LEU A 35 4.63 3.26 -29.90
N ALA A 36 5.66 3.70 -30.62
CA ALA A 36 7.05 3.35 -30.32
C ALA A 36 7.45 3.85 -28.92
N HIS A 37 7.07 5.07 -28.57
CA HIS A 37 7.23 5.64 -27.23
C HIS A 37 6.51 4.83 -26.15
N GLY A 38 5.25 4.47 -26.40
CA GLY A 38 4.50 3.61 -25.48
C GLY A 38 5.13 2.24 -25.28
N PHE A 39 5.77 1.67 -26.31
CA PHE A 39 6.48 0.40 -26.22
C PHE A 39 7.81 0.52 -25.45
N ASP A 40 8.62 1.54 -25.73
CA ASP A 40 9.85 1.82 -24.96
C ASP A 40 9.54 2.05 -23.48
N THR A 41 8.48 2.81 -23.18
CA THR A 41 8.00 3.04 -21.82
C THR A 41 7.54 1.74 -21.14
N ALA A 42 6.84 0.86 -21.86
CA ALA A 42 6.44 -0.44 -21.34
C ALA A 42 7.65 -1.32 -20.99
N GLN A 43 8.68 -1.35 -21.85
CA GLN A 43 9.92 -2.09 -21.57
C GLN A 43 10.64 -1.58 -20.32
N ARG A 44 10.64 -0.26 -20.09
CA ARG A 44 11.21 0.34 -18.87
C ARG A 44 10.42 -0.03 -17.62
N ILE A 45 9.09 0.02 -17.69
CA ILE A 45 8.21 -0.44 -16.61
C ILE A 45 8.53 -1.90 -16.24
N GLU A 46 8.64 -2.78 -17.23
CA GLU A 46 9.00 -4.19 -17.02
C GLU A 46 10.43 -4.37 -16.48
N ALA A 47 11.38 -3.52 -16.87
CA ALA A 47 12.73 -3.53 -16.34
C ALA A 47 12.75 -3.14 -14.85
N ILE A 48 12.00 -2.11 -14.45
CA ILE A 48 11.87 -1.69 -13.05
C ILE A 48 11.17 -2.76 -12.23
N ALA A 49 10.08 -3.34 -12.74
CA ALA A 49 9.36 -4.42 -12.06
C ALA A 49 10.26 -5.64 -11.81
N ARG A 50 11.06 -6.04 -12.81
CA ARG A 50 12.06 -7.11 -12.66
C ARG A 50 13.17 -6.74 -11.70
N ALA A 51 13.67 -5.50 -11.72
CA ALA A 51 14.70 -5.05 -10.79
C ALA A 51 14.21 -5.11 -9.34
N LEU A 52 12.98 -4.66 -9.09
CA LEU A 52 12.34 -4.74 -7.76
C LEU A 52 12.08 -6.19 -7.33
N GLY A 53 11.61 -7.04 -8.24
CA GLY A 53 11.45 -8.48 -7.97
C GLY A 53 12.77 -9.17 -7.65
N GLY A 54 13.84 -8.87 -8.40
CA GLY A 54 15.18 -9.42 -8.16
C GLY A 54 15.80 -8.97 -6.84
N VAL A 55 15.50 -7.75 -6.39
CA VAL A 55 15.88 -7.27 -5.06
C VAL A 55 15.25 -8.14 -3.96
N ALA A 56 13.99 -8.56 -4.13
CA ALA A 56 13.30 -9.44 -3.21
C ALA A 56 13.98 -10.82 -3.10
N GLU A 57 14.37 -11.39 -4.23
CA GLU A 57 14.95 -12.74 -4.31
C GLU A 57 16.41 -12.81 -3.82
N SER A 58 17.14 -11.69 -3.87
CA SER A 58 18.58 -11.64 -3.54
C SER A 58 18.95 -11.86 -2.06
N GLY A 59 17.98 -12.16 -1.20
CA GLY A 59 18.20 -12.53 0.20
C GLY A 59 18.06 -11.37 1.19
N ALA A 60 17.98 -11.75 2.47
CA ALA A 60 17.41 -10.97 3.57
C ALA A 60 17.73 -9.47 3.58
N GLY A 61 18.95 -9.03 3.28
CA GLY A 61 19.34 -7.63 3.42
C GLY A 61 18.53 -6.62 2.60
N ARG A 62 18.37 -6.80 1.28
CA ARG A 62 17.74 -5.75 0.45
C ARG A 62 16.22 -5.83 0.39
N ALA A 63 15.66 -7.03 0.39
CA ALA A 63 14.22 -7.23 0.53
C ALA A 63 13.72 -6.64 1.87
N GLN A 64 14.45 -6.89 2.95
CA GLN A 64 14.18 -6.31 4.27
C GLN A 64 14.34 -4.80 4.27
N LEU A 65 15.37 -4.24 3.64
CA LEU A 65 15.51 -2.78 3.49
C LEU A 65 14.34 -2.18 2.72
N LEU A 66 13.87 -2.85 1.65
CA LEU A 66 12.72 -2.39 0.88
C LEU A 66 11.44 -2.43 1.72
N GLN A 67 11.25 -3.49 2.50
CA GLN A 67 10.15 -3.60 3.46
C GLN A 67 10.26 -2.53 4.57
N GLU A 68 11.44 -2.29 5.12
CA GLU A 68 11.71 -1.26 6.14
C GLU A 68 11.40 0.14 5.59
N GLN A 69 11.92 0.47 4.40
CA GLN A 69 11.70 1.76 3.74
C GLN A 69 10.23 1.97 3.34
N ALA A 70 9.52 0.89 3.02
CA ALA A 70 8.09 0.94 2.74
C ALA A 70 7.22 1.04 4.00
N GLY A 71 7.79 0.84 5.20
CA GLY A 71 7.09 0.93 6.49
C GLY A 71 6.58 -0.41 7.03
N LEU A 72 6.98 -1.56 6.47
CA LEU A 72 6.63 -2.91 6.94
C LEU A 72 7.42 -3.35 8.18
N GLY A 73 8.15 -2.44 8.84
CA GLY A 73 8.82 -2.69 10.12
C GLY A 73 10.05 -3.61 10.08
N GLY A 74 10.49 -4.07 8.90
CA GLY A 74 11.60 -5.02 8.76
C GLY A 74 11.39 -6.35 9.51
N VAL A 75 12.28 -7.32 9.27
CA VAL A 75 12.60 -8.33 10.27
C VAL A 75 13.56 -7.63 11.24
N LEU A 76 13.29 -7.65 12.54
CA LEU A 76 14.33 -7.30 13.49
C LEU A 76 15.42 -8.37 13.34
N ASP A 77 16.57 -8.02 12.77
CA ASP A 77 17.79 -8.70 13.20
C ASP A 77 17.93 -8.32 14.67
N PHE A 78 17.49 -9.23 15.54
CA PHE A 78 17.74 -9.11 16.95
C PHE A 78 19.25 -9.03 17.11
N ALA A 79 19.77 -7.86 17.49
CA ALA A 79 20.96 -7.88 18.31
C ALA A 79 20.64 -8.88 19.44
N PRO A 80 21.38 -10.00 19.59
CA PRO A 80 21.04 -11.01 20.59
C PRO A 80 20.81 -10.27 21.91
N LEU A 81 19.78 -10.61 22.68
CA LEU A 81 19.36 -9.89 23.90
C LEU A 81 20.55 -9.40 24.75
N LYS A 82 21.63 -10.19 24.77
CA LYS A 82 22.96 -9.87 25.30
C LYS A 82 23.57 -8.53 24.83
N ALA A 83 23.56 -8.21 23.54
CA ALA A 83 24.10 -6.96 22.98
C ALA A 83 23.25 -5.73 23.34
N VAL A 84 21.91 -5.89 23.39
CA VAL A 84 21.00 -4.82 23.86
C VAL A 84 21.17 -4.61 25.37
N MET A 85 21.28 -5.69 26.14
CA MET A 85 21.59 -5.63 27.57
C MET A 85 22.97 -5.02 27.82
N GLN A 86 23.99 -5.34 27.03
CA GLN A 86 25.32 -4.75 27.16
C GLN A 86 25.33 -3.25 26.84
N ALA A 87 24.59 -2.80 25.82
CA ALA A 87 24.44 -1.38 25.51
C ALA A 87 23.65 -0.63 26.60
N ALA A 88 22.59 -1.24 27.14
CA ALA A 88 21.83 -0.68 28.25
C ALA A 88 22.64 -0.63 29.55
N GLN A 89 23.46 -1.65 29.81
CA GLN A 89 24.32 -1.74 30.98
C GLN A 89 25.49 -0.75 30.88
N ALA A 90 26.05 -0.56 29.69
CA ALA A 90 27.04 0.48 29.41
C ALA A 90 26.48 1.91 29.61
N ASN A 91 25.23 2.15 29.20
CA ASN A 91 24.55 3.42 29.41
C ASN A 91 24.13 3.64 30.88
N ALA A 92 23.77 2.58 31.60
CA ALA A 92 23.47 2.65 33.03
C ALA A 92 24.71 2.95 33.88
N SER A 93 25.89 2.46 33.47
CA SER A 93 27.18 2.81 34.09
C SER A 93 27.70 4.20 33.72
N ALA A 94 27.09 4.86 32.72
CA ALA A 94 27.44 6.21 32.29
C ALA A 94 26.56 7.30 32.94
N MET A 95 25.53 6.93 33.71
CA MET A 95 24.75 7.89 34.48
C MET A 95 25.53 8.35 35.73
N PRO A 96 25.58 9.66 36.03
CA PRO A 96 26.19 10.17 37.25
C PRO A 96 25.53 9.55 38.48
N THR A 97 26.35 9.10 39.44
CA THR A 97 25.93 8.41 40.66
C THR A 97 24.88 9.18 41.47
N ASP A 98 24.82 10.49 41.30
CA ASP A 98 23.92 11.39 42.02
C ASP A 98 22.46 11.26 41.55
N ALA A 99 22.21 10.74 40.33
CA ALA A 99 20.86 10.47 39.81
C ALA A 99 20.29 9.10 40.23
N GLN A 100 21.11 8.21 40.82
CA GLN A 100 20.65 6.92 41.33
C GLN A 100 20.04 7.01 42.74
N ALA A 101 20.31 8.09 43.48
CA ALA A 101 19.83 8.26 44.85
C ALA A 101 18.33 8.58 44.96
N ASP A 102 17.74 9.25 43.95
CA ASP A 102 16.32 9.61 43.97
C ASP A 102 15.37 8.44 43.63
N PHE A 103 15.89 7.28 43.22
CA PHE A 103 15.08 6.11 42.88
C PHE A 103 15.05 5.02 43.96
N VAL A 104 15.74 5.20 45.09
CA VAL A 104 15.87 4.17 46.14
C VAL A 104 15.27 4.66 47.47
N GLN A 105 13.95 4.86 47.51
CA GLN A 105 13.10 4.54 48.67
C GLN A 105 11.63 4.95 48.43
N MET A 106 10.87 4.06 47.79
CA MET A 106 9.46 3.89 48.18
C MET A 106 9.35 2.55 48.88
N ALA A 107 9.50 2.59 50.21
CA ALA A 107 9.21 1.45 51.07
C ALA A 107 7.71 1.14 51.00
N GLY A 108 7.36 -0.05 50.47
CA GLY A 108 6.05 -0.66 50.74
C GLY A 108 5.14 -1.03 49.57
N SER A 109 5.54 -0.94 48.29
CA SER A 109 4.68 -1.46 47.21
C SER A 109 5.44 -2.18 46.09
N THR A 110 5.13 -3.47 45.97
CA THR A 110 5.15 -4.33 44.77
C THR A 110 6.29 -4.17 43.75
N TRP A 111 7.20 -5.16 43.74
CA TRP A 111 8.17 -5.51 42.68
C TRP A 111 7.57 -5.85 41.29
N VAL A 112 6.33 -5.43 41.00
CA VAL A 112 5.57 -5.87 39.81
C VAL A 112 5.85 -5.02 38.56
N GLN A 113 6.45 -3.83 38.67
CA GLN A 113 6.52 -2.92 37.52
C GLN A 113 7.74 -3.09 36.58
N GLN A 114 8.86 -3.68 37.01
CA GLN A 114 10.01 -3.81 36.10
C GLN A 114 9.85 -4.93 35.06
N ARG A 115 9.20 -6.06 35.40
CA ARG A 115 8.95 -7.13 34.42
C ARG A 115 7.91 -6.74 33.36
N ALA A 116 6.89 -5.97 33.76
CA ALA A 116 5.87 -5.46 32.85
C ALA A 116 6.41 -4.39 31.88
N ILE A 117 7.39 -3.59 32.31
CA ILE A 117 8.02 -2.56 31.45
C ILE A 117 9.05 -3.19 30.49
N VAL A 118 9.71 -4.28 30.88
CA VAL A 118 10.65 -5.01 30.00
C VAL A 118 9.89 -5.87 28.97
N GLN A 119 8.82 -6.56 29.35
CA GLN A 119 7.97 -7.29 28.38
C GLN A 119 7.23 -6.35 27.42
N SER A 120 6.73 -5.20 27.89
CA SER A 120 6.06 -4.24 26.99
C SER A 120 7.01 -3.56 26.00
N ARG A 121 8.33 -3.53 26.23
CA ARG A 121 9.31 -2.97 25.29
C ARG A 121 9.76 -3.94 24.20
N GLU A 122 9.83 -5.25 24.48
CA GLU A 122 10.02 -6.27 23.45
C GLU A 122 8.78 -6.38 22.53
N ASP A 123 7.60 -6.07 23.05
CA ASP A 123 6.34 -6.11 22.29
C ASP A 123 6.16 -4.97 21.27
N ILE A 124 6.89 -3.86 21.38
CA ILE A 124 6.66 -2.64 20.57
C ILE A 124 7.43 -2.62 19.24
N LEU A 125 8.40 -3.53 19.01
CA LEU A 125 9.41 -3.28 17.96
C LEU A 125 9.21 -3.96 16.60
N GLU A 126 8.18 -4.80 16.38
CA GLU A 126 7.99 -5.51 15.09
C GLU A 126 7.02 -4.83 14.11
N ALA A 127 6.44 -3.69 14.49
CA ALA A 127 5.72 -2.81 13.59
C ALA A 127 6.02 -1.40 14.09
N MET A 128 7.06 -0.79 13.55
CA MET A 128 7.32 0.60 13.89
C MET A 128 6.07 1.41 13.47
N PRO A 129 5.51 2.26 14.35
CA PRO A 129 4.77 3.41 13.84
C PRO A 129 5.67 4.15 12.83
N PRO A 130 5.12 4.83 11.81
CA PRO A 130 5.92 5.69 10.95
C PRO A 130 6.84 6.54 11.82
N LYS A 131 8.15 6.50 11.52
CA LYS A 131 9.23 7.05 12.34
C LYS A 131 9.06 8.55 12.64
N ALA A 132 8.14 9.25 11.97
CA ALA A 132 7.69 10.60 12.29
C ALA A 132 6.32 10.92 11.66
N GLY A 133 5.49 11.68 12.38
CA GLY A 133 4.42 12.52 11.82
C GLY A 133 3.04 11.88 11.64
N GLY A 134 2.07 12.33 12.43
CA GLY A 134 0.64 12.21 12.12
C GLY A 134 -0.23 11.57 13.20
N VAL A 135 0.31 10.62 13.95
CA VAL A 135 -0.48 9.81 14.90
C VAL A 135 0.15 9.85 16.28
N ALA A 136 -0.59 10.32 17.28
CA ALA A 136 -0.09 10.43 18.65
C ALA A 136 0.31 9.05 19.20
N ALA A 137 1.36 8.98 20.02
CA ALA A 137 1.78 7.74 20.69
C ALA A 137 0.62 7.06 21.46
N SER A 138 -0.32 7.87 21.99
CA SER A 138 -1.54 7.39 22.64
C SER A 138 -2.49 6.65 21.70
N TRP A 139 -2.59 7.04 20.42
CA TRP A 139 -3.36 6.29 19.42
C TRP A 139 -2.73 4.90 19.21
N TYR A 140 -1.40 4.79 19.19
CA TYR A 140 -0.73 3.48 19.10
C TYR A 140 -0.91 2.62 20.34
N ALA A 141 -1.13 3.21 21.51
CA ALA A 141 -1.42 2.44 22.72
C ALA A 141 -2.89 1.98 22.80
N THR A 142 -3.81 2.69 22.15
CA THR A 142 -5.26 2.51 22.33
C THR A 142 -5.98 1.93 21.11
N THR A 143 -5.46 2.18 19.91
CA THR A 143 -6.09 1.86 18.61
C THR A 143 -5.24 0.90 17.79
N TRP A 144 -3.91 0.96 17.93
CA TRP A 144 -3.01 -0.10 17.49
C TRP A 144 -2.91 -1.16 18.61
N PRO A 145 -2.90 -2.48 18.33
CA PRO A 145 -2.81 -3.15 17.02
C PRO A 145 -4.17 -3.50 16.37
N TRP A 146 -5.24 -2.85 16.79
CA TRP A 146 -6.62 -3.21 16.43
C TRP A 146 -7.01 -2.72 15.05
N HIS A 147 -6.51 -1.55 14.66
CA HIS A 147 -6.75 -0.94 13.36
C HIS A 147 -5.48 -0.35 12.80
N TRP A 148 -5.30 -0.47 11.49
CA TRP A 148 -4.34 0.33 10.77
C TRP A 148 -4.82 1.78 10.72
N PRO A 149 -3.92 2.76 10.82
CA PRO A 149 -4.31 4.15 10.57
C PRO A 149 -4.78 4.26 9.11
N ALA A 150 -5.77 5.15 8.89
CA ALA A 150 -6.18 5.46 7.53
C ALA A 150 -4.99 6.01 6.75
N SER A 151 -4.87 5.57 5.50
CA SER A 151 -3.92 6.12 4.56
C SER A 151 -4.13 7.63 4.40
N ASP A 152 -3.06 8.41 4.46
CA ASP A 152 -3.11 9.88 4.46
C ASP A 152 -2.43 10.50 3.22
N TRP A 153 -1.97 9.67 2.27
CA TRP A 153 -1.25 10.16 1.08
C TRP A 153 -2.13 10.95 0.10
N GLU A 154 -3.45 10.69 0.08
CA GLU A 154 -4.40 11.40 -0.80
C GLU A 154 -4.77 12.80 -0.30
N GLY A 155 -4.43 13.13 0.95
CA GLY A 155 -4.73 14.43 1.55
C GLY A 155 -4.09 15.59 0.78
N SER A 156 -4.67 16.79 0.91
CA SER A 156 -4.15 18.02 0.30
C SER A 156 -2.68 18.28 0.67
N THR A 157 -2.32 17.92 1.91
CA THR A 157 -0.95 17.72 2.38
C THR A 157 -0.72 16.22 2.55
N PRO A 158 -0.06 15.55 1.58
CA PRO A 158 0.14 14.10 1.66
C PRO A 158 0.95 13.74 2.90
N GLY A 159 0.44 12.80 3.70
CA GLY A 159 1.15 12.32 4.88
C GLY A 159 2.15 11.20 4.56
N SER A 160 2.39 10.30 5.51
CA SER A 160 3.44 9.26 5.38
C SER A 160 2.92 7.83 5.50
N ILE A 161 1.61 7.67 5.72
CA ILE A 161 0.96 6.40 6.02
C ILE A 161 0.49 5.81 4.69
N PRO A 162 1.13 4.72 4.21
CA PRO A 162 0.64 4.05 3.02
C PRO A 162 -0.65 3.29 3.32
N PRO A 163 -1.39 2.93 2.25
CA PRO A 163 -2.44 1.93 2.38
C PRO A 163 -1.85 0.59 2.84
N VAL A 164 -2.58 -0.09 3.71
CA VAL A 164 -2.27 -1.44 4.19
C VAL A 164 -3.46 -2.35 3.95
N LEU A 165 -3.26 -3.37 3.11
CA LEU A 165 -4.22 -4.42 2.85
C LEU A 165 -4.24 -5.39 4.02
N ARG A 166 -5.46 -5.74 4.41
CA ARG A 166 -5.74 -6.80 5.37
C ARG A 166 -5.48 -8.19 4.80
N PHE A 167 -5.70 -8.34 3.50
CA PHE A 167 -5.57 -9.60 2.78
C PHE A 167 -4.52 -9.47 1.67
N PRO A 168 -3.83 -10.57 1.30
CA PRO A 168 -2.95 -10.51 0.16
C PRO A 168 -3.78 -10.17 -1.09
N TRP A 169 -3.32 -9.21 -1.89
CA TRP A 169 -4.02 -8.79 -3.10
C TRP A 169 -4.29 -9.98 -4.02
N GLY A 170 -5.55 -10.15 -4.43
CA GLY A 170 -5.96 -11.19 -5.38
C GLY A 170 -6.06 -12.57 -4.76
N ARG A 171 -6.03 -12.68 -3.42
CA ARG A 171 -6.22 -13.93 -2.69
C ARG A 171 -7.39 -13.79 -1.71
N PRO A 172 -8.14 -14.87 -1.47
CA PRO A 172 -9.07 -14.92 -0.34
C PRO A 172 -8.33 -14.55 0.95
N GLY A 173 -8.96 -13.77 1.81
CA GLY A 173 -8.41 -13.42 3.12
C GLY A 173 -8.32 -14.60 4.09
N LEU A 174 -7.75 -14.40 5.29
CA LEU A 174 -7.90 -15.34 6.40
C LEU A 174 -8.85 -14.76 7.45
N ARG A 175 -9.67 -15.63 8.02
CA ARG A 175 -10.44 -15.40 9.25
C ARG A 175 -9.52 -15.46 10.47
N LEU A 176 -10.03 -14.99 11.62
CA LEU A 176 -9.31 -15.06 12.91
C LEU A 176 -8.94 -16.49 13.33
N ASP A 177 -9.66 -17.49 12.84
CA ASP A 177 -9.40 -18.93 13.05
C ASP A 177 -8.42 -19.52 12.01
N GLY A 178 -7.77 -18.68 11.21
CA GLY A 178 -6.80 -19.09 10.19
C GLY A 178 -7.40 -19.76 8.95
N THR A 179 -8.72 -19.94 8.87
CA THR A 179 -9.39 -20.47 7.68
C THR A 179 -9.58 -19.39 6.61
N GLN A 180 -9.63 -19.76 5.33
CA GLN A 180 -9.85 -18.78 4.26
C GLN A 180 -11.24 -18.13 4.36
N CYS A 181 -11.30 -16.83 4.13
CA CYS A 181 -12.54 -16.10 3.90
C CYS A 181 -13.16 -16.62 2.60
N ASP A 182 -14.37 -17.14 2.68
CA ASP A 182 -15.12 -17.57 1.52
C ASP A 182 -16.26 -16.58 1.28
N PRO A 183 -16.20 -15.74 0.23
CA PRO A 183 -17.23 -14.75 -0.06
C PRO A 183 -18.57 -15.38 -0.43
N SER A 184 -18.60 -16.67 -0.80
CA SER A 184 -19.84 -17.41 -1.07
C SER A 184 -20.57 -17.86 0.19
N ARG A 185 -19.90 -17.87 1.36
CA ARG A 185 -20.51 -18.27 2.62
C ARG A 185 -21.41 -17.18 3.19
N PRO A 186 -22.58 -17.53 3.76
CA PRO A 186 -23.42 -16.57 4.45
C PRO A 186 -22.66 -15.86 5.58
N ALA A 187 -22.88 -14.57 5.78
CA ALA A 187 -22.26 -13.81 6.88
C ALA A 187 -22.45 -14.46 8.27
N ALA A 188 -23.56 -15.16 8.46
CA ALA A 188 -23.89 -15.88 9.69
C ALA A 188 -22.93 -17.06 10.00
N ASP A 189 -22.27 -17.64 8.99
CA ASP A 189 -21.28 -18.71 9.15
C ASP A 189 -19.93 -18.21 9.67
N VAL A 190 -19.70 -16.90 9.54
CA VAL A 190 -18.38 -16.27 9.72
C VAL A 190 -18.20 -15.70 11.10
N VAL A 191 -19.30 -15.30 11.73
CA VAL A 191 -19.32 -15.10 13.17
C VAL A 191 -18.95 -16.46 13.74
N ALA A 192 -17.67 -16.65 14.04
CA ALA A 192 -17.28 -17.64 15.00
C ALA A 192 -18.07 -17.22 16.23
N LYS A 193 -19.21 -17.88 16.47
CA LYS A 193 -19.66 -18.03 17.83
C LYS A 193 -18.46 -18.67 18.49
N VAL A 194 -17.67 -17.87 19.20
CA VAL A 194 -16.81 -18.39 20.24
C VAL A 194 -17.79 -18.83 21.33
N SER A 195 -18.54 -19.90 21.04
CA SER A 195 -19.20 -20.69 22.04
C SER A 195 -18.12 -21.59 22.60
N GLU A 196 -17.21 -21.02 23.38
CA GLU A 196 -16.64 -21.85 24.44
C GLU A 196 -17.72 -22.02 25.48
N LEU A 197 -18.52 -23.05 25.25
CA LEU A 197 -19.19 -23.78 26.29
C LEU A 197 -18.13 -24.64 27.01
N THR A 198 -17.05 -24.03 27.47
CA THR A 198 -16.07 -24.68 28.34
C THR A 198 -16.47 -24.38 29.77
N LEU A 199 -17.59 -24.99 30.16
CA LEU A 199 -17.92 -25.29 31.54
C LEU A 199 -16.85 -26.25 32.08
N GLN A 200 -15.62 -25.77 32.31
CA GLN A 200 -14.77 -26.42 33.31
C GLN A 200 -15.27 -26.00 34.68
N ARG A 201 -16.18 -26.84 35.14
CA ARG A 201 -16.70 -27.00 36.50
C ARG A 201 -15.58 -26.83 37.52
N TRP A 202 -15.41 -25.60 38.04
CA TRP A 202 -14.74 -25.37 39.30
C TRP A 202 -15.82 -25.07 40.35
N GLU A 203 -16.02 -26.05 41.23
CA GLU A 203 -16.60 -25.87 42.57
C GLU A 203 -18.04 -25.31 42.71
N GLY A 204 -18.96 -25.75 41.85
CA GLY A 204 -20.37 -25.88 42.27
C GLY A 204 -21.18 -24.60 42.51
N LYS A 205 -20.69 -23.41 42.13
CA LYS A 205 -21.52 -22.19 42.06
C LYS A 205 -21.37 -21.50 40.71
N ILE A 206 -22.42 -21.59 39.89
CA ILE A 206 -22.62 -20.71 38.75
C ILE A 206 -23.37 -19.49 39.28
N SER A 207 -22.64 -18.41 39.59
CA SER A 207 -23.25 -17.09 39.80
C SER A 207 -23.08 -16.29 38.51
N GLY A 208 -24.15 -16.21 37.72
CA GLY A 208 -24.20 -15.42 36.49
C GLY A 208 -23.57 -16.13 35.30
N ILE A 209 -24.42 -16.59 34.37
CA ILE A 209 -23.99 -16.76 32.98
C ILE A 209 -24.01 -15.36 32.40
N ASP A 210 -22.91 -14.63 32.51
CA ASP A 210 -22.69 -13.49 31.63
C ASP A 210 -22.39 -14.09 30.25
N ASN A 211 -23.46 -14.25 29.46
CA ASN A 211 -23.35 -14.36 28.01
C ASN A 211 -22.82 -13.02 27.49
N GLU A 212 -21.59 -12.66 27.83
CA GLU A 212 -20.76 -11.85 26.97
C GLU A 212 -20.43 -12.70 25.75
N THR A 213 -21.46 -12.89 24.92
CA THR A 213 -21.32 -13.13 23.50
C THR A 213 -20.66 -11.85 22.99
N ILE A 214 -19.35 -11.74 23.18
CA ILE A 214 -18.58 -10.78 22.43
C ILE A 214 -18.69 -11.31 21.02
N THR A 215 -19.67 -10.77 20.30
CA THR A 215 -19.74 -10.84 18.86
C THR A 215 -18.55 -10.00 18.41
N ASP A 216 -17.33 -10.54 18.55
CA ASP A 216 -16.15 -10.03 17.88
C ASP A 216 -16.49 -10.24 16.42
N VAL A 217 -17.06 -9.21 15.79
CA VAL A 217 -17.36 -9.23 14.36
C VAL A 217 -15.99 -9.34 13.72
N PRO A 218 -15.59 -10.51 13.19
CA PRO A 218 -14.20 -10.74 12.81
C PRO A 218 -13.79 -9.88 11.62
N ASN A 219 -14.70 -9.06 11.08
CA ASN A 219 -14.63 -8.39 9.80
C ASN A 219 -15.24 -6.97 9.80
N ALA A 220 -15.46 -6.34 10.96
CA ALA A 220 -15.96 -4.97 11.00
C ALA A 220 -14.82 -3.97 10.71
N TRP A 221 -14.91 -3.33 9.54
CA TRP A 221 -14.21 -2.09 9.25
C TRP A 221 -14.52 -1.06 10.34
N VAL A 222 -13.55 -0.68 11.16
CA VAL A 222 -13.70 0.53 11.98
C VAL A 222 -13.11 1.69 11.19
N ALA A 223 -13.86 2.13 10.17
CA ALA A 223 -13.68 3.47 9.63
C ALA A 223 -14.25 4.44 10.66
N ARG A 224 -13.43 4.96 11.58
CA ARG A 224 -13.82 6.16 12.32
C ARG A 224 -13.76 7.33 11.34
N GLY A 225 -14.92 7.69 10.79
CA GLY A 225 -15.15 9.06 10.38
C GLY A 225 -14.99 9.96 11.61
N ASP A 226 -14.53 11.19 11.39
CA ASP A 226 -14.35 12.22 12.41
C ASP A 226 -15.69 12.51 13.12
N GLN A 227 -16.00 11.74 14.16
CA GLN A 227 -17.11 12.02 15.07
C GLN A 227 -16.50 12.57 16.34
N SER A 228 -16.52 13.90 16.45
CA SER A 228 -16.21 14.69 17.64
C SER A 228 -17.22 14.49 18.79
N GLY A 229 -17.86 13.32 18.88
CA GLY A 229 -18.80 12.93 19.92
C GLY A 229 -18.16 11.97 20.92
N SER A 230 -18.40 12.21 22.21
CA SER A 230 -17.97 11.37 23.34
C SER A 230 -18.30 9.89 23.10
N LEU A 231 -17.28 9.04 23.05
CA LEU A 231 -17.42 7.59 22.92
C LEU A 231 -17.68 6.98 24.30
N SER A 232 -18.93 6.69 24.61
CA SER A 232 -19.27 5.77 25.70
C SER A 232 -18.91 4.35 25.25
N PHE A 233 -17.85 3.77 25.83
CA PHE A 233 -17.44 2.36 25.72
C PHE A 233 -18.41 1.41 26.45
N LEU A 234 -19.72 1.63 26.31
CA LEU A 234 -20.70 0.67 26.80
C LEU A 234 -20.84 -0.43 25.75
N ALA A 235 -20.55 -1.64 26.22
CA ALA A 235 -20.62 -2.90 25.52
C ALA A 235 -22.07 -3.24 25.10
N ASP A 236 -22.58 -2.53 24.09
CA ASP A 236 -23.76 -3.01 23.37
C ASP A 236 -23.32 -4.20 22.53
N ALA A 237 -23.56 -5.40 23.07
CA ALA A 237 -23.39 -6.71 22.43
C ALA A 237 -24.20 -6.90 21.12
N ASN A 238 -24.90 -5.85 20.68
CA ASN A 238 -25.73 -5.80 19.48
C ASN A 238 -25.20 -4.82 18.41
N GLN A 239 -23.89 -4.62 18.29
CA GLN A 239 -23.30 -4.08 17.05
C GLN A 239 -23.35 -5.12 15.92
N THR A 240 -24.56 -5.62 15.62
CA THR A 240 -24.93 -6.23 14.33
C THR A 240 -25.38 -5.16 13.34
N ALA A 241 -25.42 -3.89 13.75
CA ALA A 241 -25.60 -2.79 12.81
C ALA A 241 -24.42 -2.86 11.83
N PRO A 242 -24.65 -3.06 10.51
CA PRO A 242 -23.59 -2.89 9.53
C PRO A 242 -22.98 -1.54 9.82
N VAL A 243 -21.67 -1.49 10.06
CA VAL A 243 -20.97 -0.20 10.11
C VAL A 243 -21.37 0.49 8.83
N THR A 244 -22.19 1.53 8.96
CA THR A 244 -22.56 2.39 7.84
C THR A 244 -21.25 3.03 7.43
N ASN A 245 -20.55 2.35 6.52
CA ASN A 245 -19.43 2.89 5.81
C ASN A 245 -20.00 4.13 5.13
N LEU A 246 -19.69 5.30 5.70
CA LEU A 246 -19.65 6.53 4.95
C LEU A 246 -18.56 6.35 3.89
N ALA A 247 -19.00 5.66 2.84
CA ALA A 247 -18.40 5.46 1.54
C ALA A 247 -16.97 4.89 1.54
N ALA A 248 -16.86 3.56 1.44
CA ALA A 248 -15.72 3.00 0.73
C ALA A 248 -15.86 3.43 -0.74
N VAL A 249 -15.24 4.57 -1.08
CA VAL A 249 -15.24 5.12 -2.43
C VAL A 249 -14.03 4.53 -3.14
N ARG A 250 -14.27 3.95 -4.32
CA ARG A 250 -13.18 3.59 -5.23
C ARG A 250 -12.40 4.84 -5.60
N SER A 251 -11.20 4.65 -6.11
CA SER A 251 -10.38 5.79 -6.49
C SER A 251 -11.04 6.63 -7.61
N ASP A 252 -11.95 6.12 -8.42
CA ASP A 252 -12.69 6.94 -9.39
C ASP A 252 -13.82 7.81 -8.79
N GLY A 253 -14.00 7.82 -7.47
CA GLY A 253 -15.12 8.51 -6.83
C GLY A 253 -16.43 7.72 -6.89
N SER A 254 -16.46 6.58 -7.59
CA SER A 254 -17.62 5.71 -7.59
C SER A 254 -17.72 5.02 -6.22
N PRO A 255 -18.93 4.89 -5.68
CA PRO A 255 -19.10 4.08 -4.50
C PRO A 255 -18.71 2.64 -4.85
N ALA A 256 -17.99 1.96 -3.96
CA ALA A 256 -17.57 0.58 -4.18
C ALA A 256 -18.73 -0.39 -4.49
N VAL A 257 -19.96 0.02 -4.18
CA VAL A 257 -21.25 -0.55 -4.63
C VAL A 257 -22.23 0.58 -4.92
N LEU A 258 -23.16 0.36 -5.86
CA LEU A 258 -24.16 1.28 -6.42
C LEU A 258 -24.70 2.36 -5.44
N PRO A 259 -24.93 3.61 -5.91
CA PRO A 259 -25.48 4.68 -5.08
C PRO A 259 -26.87 4.31 -4.52
N GLY A 260 -27.04 4.43 -3.19
CA GLY A 260 -28.36 4.34 -2.54
C GLY A 260 -28.63 3.10 -1.67
N THR A 261 -27.68 2.17 -1.57
CA THR A 261 -27.80 1.01 -0.64
C THR A 261 -26.77 1.13 0.48
N ASN A 262 -27.21 1.05 1.75
CA ASN A 262 -26.32 0.72 2.86
C ASN A 262 -25.52 -0.51 2.45
N LEU A 263 -24.20 -0.38 2.38
CA LEU A 263 -23.32 -1.45 1.96
C LEU A 263 -23.26 -2.50 3.08
N PRO A 264 -23.84 -3.71 2.93
CA PRO A 264 -23.22 -4.83 3.61
C PRO A 264 -21.87 -5.01 2.91
N VAL A 265 -20.78 -4.56 3.55
CA VAL A 265 -19.53 -5.26 3.29
C VAL A 265 -19.85 -6.70 3.65
N THR A 266 -19.96 -7.57 2.64
CA THR A 266 -20.19 -9.00 2.87
C THR A 266 -19.18 -9.42 3.92
N ALA A 267 -19.62 -10.08 4.99
CA ALA A 267 -18.80 -10.34 6.17
C ALA A 267 -17.64 -11.34 5.90
N ASN A 268 -17.14 -11.43 4.67
CA ASN A 268 -16.03 -12.23 4.14
C ASN A 268 -15.43 -11.62 2.86
N GLY A 269 -15.92 -10.48 2.39
CA GLY A 269 -15.49 -9.87 1.15
C GLY A 269 -14.09 -9.26 1.28
N ALA A 270 -13.36 -9.30 0.17
CA ALA A 270 -12.20 -8.46 -0.05
C ALA A 270 -12.54 -6.99 0.25
N VAL A 271 -11.52 -6.21 0.60
CA VAL A 271 -11.67 -4.77 0.65
C VAL A 271 -12.01 -4.33 -0.77
N PRO A 272 -12.94 -3.37 -0.99
CA PRO A 272 -12.95 -2.67 -2.25
C PRO A 272 -11.71 -1.79 -2.34
N PHE A 273 -10.57 -2.42 -2.63
CA PHE A 273 -9.30 -1.80 -2.91
C PHE A 273 -9.03 -1.92 -4.39
N ASP A 274 -8.55 -0.82 -4.97
CA ASP A 274 -8.15 -0.76 -6.36
C ASP A 274 -6.76 -0.15 -6.51
N LEU A 275 -6.10 -0.41 -7.65
CA LEU A 275 -4.73 0.04 -7.85
C LEU A 275 -4.59 1.56 -7.75
N GLY A 276 -5.63 2.32 -8.06
CA GLY A 276 -5.59 3.77 -7.92
C GLY A 276 -5.40 4.26 -6.49
N GLN A 277 -5.65 3.42 -5.48
CA GLN A 277 -5.48 3.75 -4.06
C GLN A 277 -4.06 3.52 -3.52
N THR A 278 -3.15 2.97 -4.32
CA THR A 278 -1.75 2.78 -3.89
C THR A 278 -1.02 4.11 -3.68
N SER A 279 -0.12 4.16 -2.69
CA SER A 279 0.66 5.36 -2.40
C SER A 279 1.85 5.50 -3.35
N PRO A 280 2.09 6.67 -3.95
CA PRO A 280 3.29 6.90 -4.77
C PRO A 280 4.47 7.46 -3.96
N LEU A 281 4.29 7.72 -2.67
CA LEU A 281 5.20 8.57 -1.87
C LEU A 281 6.59 7.97 -1.63
N ARG A 282 6.77 6.67 -1.88
CA ARG A 282 8.06 5.98 -1.80
C ARG A 282 8.71 5.74 -3.17
N THR A 283 8.21 6.36 -4.24
CA THR A 283 8.73 6.17 -5.61
C THR A 283 10.25 6.32 -5.68
N ILE A 284 10.80 7.41 -5.15
CA ILE A 284 12.24 7.70 -5.23
C ILE A 284 13.06 6.64 -4.50
N GLN A 285 12.62 6.23 -3.30
CA GLN A 285 13.26 5.20 -2.50
C GLN A 285 13.22 3.85 -3.22
N LEU A 286 12.05 3.43 -3.71
CA LEU A 286 11.88 2.17 -4.42
C LEU A 286 12.72 2.12 -5.71
N LEU A 287 12.79 3.22 -6.48
CA LEU A 287 13.65 3.31 -7.66
C LEU A 287 15.14 3.24 -7.31
N ARG A 288 15.55 3.81 -6.19
CA ARG A 288 16.93 3.72 -5.70
C ARG A 288 17.29 2.30 -5.28
N GLU A 289 16.42 1.62 -4.53
CA GLU A 289 16.63 0.23 -4.14
C GLU A 289 16.64 -0.73 -5.34
N ALA A 290 15.84 -0.42 -6.37
CA ALA A 290 15.88 -1.10 -7.66
C ALA A 290 17.17 -0.84 -8.46
N GLY A 291 18.06 0.05 -8.00
CA GLY A 291 19.27 0.46 -8.72
C GLY A 291 19.00 1.30 -9.97
N VAL A 292 17.78 1.82 -10.13
CA VAL A 292 17.37 2.65 -11.27
C VAL A 292 17.89 4.07 -11.09
N ILE A 293 17.84 4.59 -9.85
CA ILE A 293 18.43 5.86 -9.45
C ILE A 293 19.70 5.56 -8.64
N GLY A 294 20.84 6.14 -9.03
CA GLY A 294 22.07 6.03 -8.25
C GLY A 294 21.98 6.75 -6.89
N LEU A 295 22.79 6.34 -5.91
CA LEU A 295 22.92 7.06 -4.63
C LEU A 295 23.32 8.52 -4.88
N GLY A 296 22.56 9.48 -4.37
CA GLY A 296 22.78 10.91 -4.57
C GLY A 296 22.25 11.48 -5.89
N GLU A 297 21.61 10.65 -6.73
CA GLU A 297 21.00 11.09 -7.99
C GLU A 297 19.52 11.51 -7.85
N GLU A 298 18.99 11.55 -6.62
CA GLU A 298 17.59 11.94 -6.39
C GLU A 298 17.32 13.37 -6.90
N GLY A 299 18.31 14.27 -6.85
CA GLY A 299 18.19 15.61 -7.44
C GLY A 299 17.99 15.58 -8.96
N LYS A 300 18.64 14.64 -9.65
CA LYS A 300 18.48 14.45 -11.11
C LYS A 300 17.13 13.85 -11.43
N TYR A 301 16.62 12.91 -10.63
CA TYR A 301 15.26 12.40 -10.79
C TYR A 301 14.20 13.52 -10.81
N ARG A 302 14.41 14.59 -10.04
CA ARG A 302 13.47 15.73 -9.95
C ARG A 302 13.62 16.78 -11.06
N THR A 303 14.72 16.77 -11.81
CA THR A 303 15.07 17.87 -12.73
C THR A 303 15.44 17.40 -14.14
N ASP A 304 16.09 16.26 -14.28
CA ASP A 304 16.52 15.68 -15.55
C ASP A 304 15.34 14.95 -16.22
N ARG A 305 14.89 15.51 -17.35
CA ARG A 305 13.78 15.03 -18.17
C ARG A 305 14.24 14.43 -19.48
N SER A 306 15.51 14.05 -19.57
CA SER A 306 16.00 13.33 -20.74
C SER A 306 15.30 11.98 -20.86
N PRO A 307 14.72 11.63 -22.03
CA PRO A 307 14.19 10.29 -22.29
C PRO A 307 15.23 9.18 -22.18
N SER A 308 16.53 9.49 -22.20
CA SER A 308 17.59 8.50 -22.02
C SER A 308 17.75 8.02 -20.58
N ARG A 309 17.14 8.70 -19.59
CA ARG A 309 17.22 8.28 -18.19
C ARG A 309 16.30 7.09 -17.92
N PRO A 310 16.76 6.06 -17.20
CA PRO A 310 15.97 4.86 -16.95
C PRO A 310 14.75 5.11 -16.06
N TRP A 311 14.76 6.20 -15.27
CA TRP A 311 13.63 6.63 -14.44
C TRP A 311 12.62 7.53 -15.17
N ASN A 312 12.85 7.86 -16.44
CA ASN A 312 11.90 8.61 -17.25
C ASN A 312 11.25 7.68 -18.28
N ASP A 313 9.99 7.97 -18.61
CA ASP A 313 9.35 7.47 -19.81
C ASP A 313 10.00 8.04 -21.07
N SER A 314 9.57 7.53 -22.22
CA SER A 314 10.15 7.92 -23.51
C SER A 314 9.80 9.36 -23.94
N TRP A 315 8.86 10.01 -23.25
CA TRP A 315 8.53 11.43 -23.41
C TRP A 315 9.29 12.34 -22.43
N GLY A 316 10.08 11.74 -21.52
CA GLY A 316 10.91 12.45 -20.56
C GLY A 316 10.22 12.76 -19.23
N ASN A 317 9.02 12.23 -18.98
CA ASN A 317 8.33 12.37 -17.70
C ASN A 317 8.73 11.25 -16.73
N PRO A 318 8.75 11.50 -15.42
CA PRO A 318 9.21 10.51 -14.44
C PRO A 318 8.27 9.30 -14.37
N LEU A 319 8.85 8.11 -14.20
CA LEU A 319 8.14 6.88 -13.87
C LEU A 319 7.78 6.88 -12.39
N ILE A 320 6.51 6.60 -12.09
CA ILE A 320 5.97 6.62 -10.73
C ILE A 320 5.70 5.20 -10.26
N ILE A 321 6.03 4.89 -9.00
CA ILE A 321 5.74 3.60 -8.39
C ILE A 321 4.66 3.79 -7.34
N GLY A 322 3.45 3.31 -7.64
CA GLY A 322 2.39 3.15 -6.65
C GLY A 322 2.63 1.85 -5.87
N TYR A 323 2.58 1.92 -4.53
CA TYR A 323 2.72 0.74 -3.68
C TYR A 323 1.64 0.65 -2.60
N VAL A 324 1.40 -0.59 -2.15
CA VAL A 324 0.57 -0.91 -1.00
C VAL A 324 1.20 -2.06 -0.24
N LEU A 325 1.00 -2.05 1.07
CA LEU A 325 1.50 -3.08 1.96
C LEU A 325 0.44 -4.13 2.21
N PHE A 326 0.82 -5.39 2.33
CA PHE A 326 0.00 -6.40 2.98
C PHE A 326 0.66 -6.81 4.28
N GLN A 327 -0.11 -6.71 5.36
CA GLN A 327 0.29 -7.23 6.66
C GLN A 327 -0.99 -7.66 7.39
N PRO A 328 -1.11 -8.95 7.78
CA PRO A 328 -2.27 -9.43 8.48
C PRO A 328 -2.38 -8.77 9.85
N GLU A 329 -3.62 -8.64 10.31
CA GLU A 329 -3.92 -8.11 11.65
C GLU A 329 -3.27 -8.97 12.73
N ARG A 330 -3.00 -8.33 13.88
CA ARG A 330 -2.55 -9.06 15.06
C ARG A 330 -3.77 -9.61 15.79
N CYS A 331 -3.85 -10.92 15.97
CA CYS A 331 -4.89 -11.52 16.79
C CYS A 331 -4.70 -11.16 18.26
N ARG A 332 -5.77 -10.73 18.94
CA ARG A 332 -5.77 -10.48 20.39
C ARG A 332 -5.49 -11.78 21.15
N ARG A 333 -4.93 -11.60 22.34
CA ARG A 333 -4.95 -12.53 23.48
C ARG A 333 -6.27 -13.29 23.53
N THR A 334 -6.21 -14.61 23.43
CA THR A 334 -7.37 -15.48 23.71
C THR A 334 -7.80 -15.31 25.17
N LYS A 335 -9.05 -15.65 25.53
CA LYS A 335 -9.52 -15.60 26.94
C LYS A 335 -8.65 -16.46 27.88
N THR A 336 -7.98 -17.49 27.36
CA THR A 336 -7.01 -18.32 28.09
C THR A 336 -5.66 -17.64 28.37
N GLY A 337 -5.47 -16.41 27.90
CA GLY A 337 -4.26 -15.63 28.15
C GLY A 337 -3.13 -15.88 27.14
N ASP A 338 -3.28 -16.86 26.24
CA ASP A 338 -2.27 -17.16 25.22
C ASP A 338 -2.23 -16.04 24.17
N LEU A 339 -1.12 -15.32 24.17
CA LEU A 339 -0.74 -14.37 23.14
C LEU A 339 -0.38 -15.12 21.87
N ARG A 340 -1.39 -15.53 21.10
CA ARG A 340 -1.21 -16.04 19.74
C ARG A 340 -0.96 -14.91 18.74
N ARG A 341 -0.10 -13.94 19.10
CA ARG A 341 0.27 -12.77 18.27
C ARG A 341 0.81 -13.20 16.90
N ALA A 342 1.52 -14.33 16.86
CA ALA A 342 2.08 -14.91 15.65
C ALA A 342 1.09 -15.79 14.86
N TYR A 343 -0.12 -16.05 15.35
CA TYR A 343 -0.98 -17.06 14.74
C TYR A 343 -1.44 -16.71 13.33
N LEU A 344 -1.96 -15.49 13.11
CA LEU A 344 -2.33 -15.07 11.75
C LEU A 344 -1.12 -14.89 10.84
N LEU A 345 0.02 -14.47 11.39
CA LEU A 345 1.28 -14.44 10.63
C LEU A 345 1.68 -15.84 10.19
N GLN A 346 1.65 -16.82 11.08
CA GLN A 346 1.97 -18.22 10.79
C GLN A 346 0.96 -18.85 9.84
N ALA A 347 -0.33 -18.58 10.03
CA ALA A 347 -1.40 -19.05 9.14
C ALA A 347 -1.25 -18.45 7.74
N CYS A 348 -0.89 -17.16 7.62
CA CYS A 348 -0.55 -16.55 6.33
C CYS A 348 0.69 -17.19 5.71
N THR A 349 1.75 -17.43 6.49
CA THR A 349 2.93 -18.15 5.99
C THR A 349 2.57 -19.54 5.49
N GLN A 350 1.73 -20.29 6.21
CA GLN A 350 1.28 -21.63 5.83
C GLN A 350 0.39 -21.61 4.59
N GLN A 351 -0.58 -20.69 4.53
CA GLN A 351 -1.56 -20.62 3.44
C GLN A 351 -1.00 -19.98 2.17
N TYR A 352 -0.19 -18.93 2.31
CA TYR A 352 0.25 -18.09 1.21
C TYR A 352 1.73 -18.22 0.85
N GLY A 353 2.54 -18.79 1.75
CA GLY A 353 4.00 -18.83 1.66
C GLY A 353 4.69 -17.56 2.18
N PHE A 354 3.92 -16.55 2.60
CA PHE A 354 4.43 -15.28 3.12
C PHE A 354 3.41 -14.67 4.10
N ASN A 355 3.89 -13.84 5.01
CA ASN A 355 3.04 -13.14 5.99
C ASN A 355 3.10 -11.62 5.86
N ARG A 356 3.95 -11.10 4.97
CA ARG A 356 4.03 -9.71 4.56
C ARG A 356 4.30 -9.69 3.07
N ALA A 357 3.81 -8.67 2.39
CA ALA A 357 4.17 -8.43 1.00
C ALA A 357 4.06 -6.93 0.71
N LEU A 358 4.85 -6.47 -0.25
CA LEU A 358 4.67 -5.18 -0.89
C LEU A 358 4.14 -5.42 -2.29
N TYR A 359 2.99 -4.85 -2.61
CA TYR A 359 2.48 -4.83 -3.97
C TYR A 359 2.85 -3.49 -4.60
N ALA A 360 3.47 -3.51 -5.77
CA ALA A 360 3.87 -2.32 -6.50
C ALA A 360 3.42 -2.36 -7.95
N ALA A 361 3.07 -1.21 -8.50
CA ALA A 361 2.87 -1.00 -9.93
C ALA A 361 3.66 0.22 -10.38
N VAL A 362 4.18 0.16 -11.61
CA VAL A 362 4.92 1.28 -12.21
C VAL A 362 4.07 1.91 -13.31
N GLY A 363 3.94 3.23 -13.29
CA GLY A 363 3.16 3.98 -14.26
C GLY A 363 3.91 5.17 -14.85
N SER A 364 3.46 5.60 -16.02
CA SER A 364 3.88 6.80 -16.75
C SER A 364 2.66 7.66 -17.04
N ALA A 365 2.80 8.97 -16.76
CA ALA A 365 1.79 9.97 -17.09
C ALA A 365 1.70 10.25 -18.60
N GLY A 366 2.68 9.78 -19.39
CA GLY A 366 2.75 9.84 -20.84
C GLY A 366 3.06 11.24 -21.40
N PRO A 367 2.74 11.52 -22.67
CA PRO A 367 3.23 12.72 -23.38
C PRO A 367 2.68 14.04 -22.82
N GLU A 368 1.45 14.03 -22.31
CA GLU A 368 0.70 15.23 -21.95
C GLU A 368 0.51 15.25 -20.45
N LEU A 369 1.10 16.26 -19.78
CA LEU A 369 0.86 16.51 -18.37
C LEU A 369 -0.24 17.53 -18.20
N HIS A 370 -1.15 17.29 -17.26
CA HIS A 370 -2.09 18.31 -16.83
C HIS A 370 -1.33 19.55 -16.34
N SER A 371 -1.87 20.74 -16.58
CA SER A 371 -1.20 22.02 -16.33
C SER A 371 -0.83 22.25 -14.86
N SER A 372 -1.52 21.58 -13.93
CA SER A 372 -1.21 21.62 -12.49
C SER A 372 0.02 20.79 -12.11
N ILE A 373 0.45 19.84 -12.94
CA ILE A 373 1.55 18.93 -12.62
C ILE A 373 2.87 19.59 -12.98
N LYS A 374 3.72 19.77 -11.98
CA LYS A 374 5.06 20.32 -12.19
C LYS A 374 5.94 19.30 -12.91
N LYS A 375 6.51 19.70 -14.05
CA LYS A 375 7.48 18.85 -14.76
C LYS A 375 8.74 18.65 -13.90
N THR A 376 9.24 19.69 -13.25
CA THR A 376 10.38 19.62 -12.32
C THR A 376 9.97 20.15 -10.96
N TRP A 377 10.60 19.67 -9.88
CA TRP A 377 10.23 20.06 -8.52
C TRP A 377 11.42 19.97 -7.55
N THR A 378 11.25 20.47 -6.32
CA THR A 378 12.28 20.42 -5.27
C THR A 378 12.04 19.25 -4.32
N ALA A 379 13.02 18.86 -3.49
CA ALA A 379 12.82 17.77 -2.53
C ALA A 379 11.66 18.02 -1.54
N ALA A 380 11.38 19.29 -1.20
CA ALA A 380 10.26 19.65 -0.34
C ALA A 380 8.88 19.39 -1.00
N ASP A 381 8.84 19.37 -2.33
CA ASP A 381 7.62 19.18 -3.12
C ASP A 381 7.38 17.70 -3.50
N ASP A 382 8.25 16.77 -3.10
CA ASP A 382 8.20 15.36 -3.55
C ASP A 382 6.82 14.73 -3.36
N ALA A 383 6.25 14.89 -2.17
CA ALA A 383 5.00 14.23 -1.83
C ALA A 383 3.83 14.72 -2.70
N ILE A 384 3.78 16.04 -2.95
CA ILE A 384 2.76 16.68 -3.79
C ILE A 384 2.96 16.27 -5.25
N ALA A 385 4.20 16.37 -5.77
CA ALA A 385 4.49 16.03 -7.15
C ALA A 385 4.15 14.56 -7.45
N LEU A 386 4.66 13.63 -6.63
CA LEU A 386 4.44 12.19 -6.82
C LEU A 386 2.94 11.83 -6.75
N ARG A 387 2.17 12.44 -5.83
CA ARG A 387 0.71 12.29 -5.76
C ARG A 387 0.04 12.75 -7.05
N ASP A 388 0.38 13.94 -7.53
CA ASP A 388 -0.30 14.54 -8.68
C ASP A 388 -0.02 13.76 -9.98
N TYR A 389 1.22 13.28 -10.19
CA TYR A 389 1.51 12.34 -11.28
C TYR A 389 0.70 11.05 -11.15
N TRP A 390 0.61 10.49 -9.94
CA TRP A 390 -0.14 9.25 -9.72
C TRP A 390 -1.64 9.42 -9.96
N PHE A 391 -2.24 10.55 -9.58
CA PHE A 391 -3.63 10.84 -9.89
C PHE A 391 -3.90 10.90 -11.40
N GLN A 392 -3.01 11.50 -12.18
CA GLN A 392 -3.12 11.46 -13.63
C GLN A 392 -3.01 10.02 -14.17
N ILE A 393 -2.02 9.25 -13.72
CA ILE A 393 -1.82 7.85 -14.13
C ILE A 393 -3.08 7.02 -13.81
N ARG A 394 -3.59 7.14 -12.59
CA ARG A 394 -4.80 6.45 -12.12
C ARG A 394 -6.00 6.73 -13.01
N ALA A 395 -6.23 8.00 -13.35
CA ALA A 395 -7.36 8.41 -14.18
C ALA A 395 -7.16 7.99 -15.65
N GLY A 396 -5.99 8.27 -16.22
CA GLY A 396 -5.68 8.00 -17.63
C GLY A 396 -5.60 6.50 -17.96
N ALA A 397 -5.02 5.70 -17.07
CA ALA A 397 -4.90 4.25 -17.24
C ALA A 397 -6.09 3.45 -16.68
N ALA A 398 -7.07 4.12 -16.07
CA ALA A 398 -8.20 3.52 -15.37
C ALA A 398 -7.77 2.48 -14.32
N ALA A 399 -6.88 2.89 -13.41
CA ALA A 399 -6.35 2.00 -12.38
C ALA A 399 -7.44 1.45 -11.43
N HIS A 400 -8.57 2.14 -11.31
CA HIS A 400 -9.75 1.69 -10.55
C HIS A 400 -10.38 0.39 -11.06
N GLU A 401 -10.11 0.01 -12.31
CA GLU A 401 -10.57 -1.27 -12.87
C GLU A 401 -9.74 -2.46 -12.38
N TRP A 402 -8.58 -2.21 -11.76
CA TRP A 402 -7.72 -3.25 -11.18
C TRP A 402 -7.99 -3.39 -9.70
N THR A 403 -9.08 -4.09 -9.39
CA THR A 403 -9.54 -4.35 -8.03
C THR A 403 -8.89 -5.61 -7.44
N GLU A 404 -9.02 -5.84 -6.13
CA GLU A 404 -8.66 -7.12 -5.51
C GLU A 404 -9.32 -8.32 -6.21
N ASP A 405 -10.63 -8.23 -6.47
CA ASP A 405 -11.40 -9.30 -7.13
C ASP A 405 -10.96 -9.55 -8.57
N SER A 406 -10.53 -8.49 -9.27
CA SER A 406 -10.10 -8.64 -10.66
C SER A 406 -9.06 -9.74 -10.70
N PHE A 407 -7.99 -9.70 -9.88
CA PHE A 407 -6.88 -10.66 -9.86
C PHE A 407 -7.22 -12.15 -9.68
N GLY A 408 -8.39 -12.46 -9.12
CA GLY A 408 -8.84 -13.85 -8.94
C GLY A 408 -9.43 -14.48 -10.20
N GLN A 409 -9.78 -13.68 -11.22
CA GLN A 409 -10.43 -14.14 -12.46
C GLN A 409 -9.41 -14.36 -13.60
N THR A 410 -9.84 -14.62 -14.83
CA THR A 410 -8.94 -14.72 -16.00
C THR A 410 -8.26 -13.37 -16.26
N PRO A 411 -6.94 -13.23 -16.51
CA PRO A 411 -6.20 -11.98 -16.27
C PRO A 411 -6.29 -10.86 -17.32
N PRO A 412 -7.03 -9.74 -17.07
CA PRO A 412 -6.76 -8.44 -17.69
C PRO A 412 -5.56 -7.67 -17.10
N TRP A 413 -4.83 -8.24 -16.14
CA TRP A 413 -3.71 -7.59 -15.41
C TRP A 413 -2.33 -8.19 -15.72
N VAL A 414 -2.11 -8.75 -16.91
CA VAL A 414 -0.74 -9.15 -17.30
C VAL A 414 -0.14 -8.11 -18.24
N GLY A 415 1.14 -7.81 -18.03
CA GLY A 415 1.92 -6.91 -18.88
C GLY A 415 1.65 -5.44 -18.58
N VAL A 416 1.65 -4.63 -19.64
CA VAL A 416 1.55 -3.18 -19.54
C VAL A 416 0.32 -2.68 -20.29
N ARG A 417 -0.58 -2.02 -19.55
CA ARG A 417 -1.76 -1.35 -20.09
C ARG A 417 -1.36 0.01 -20.65
N ARG A 418 -1.82 0.30 -21.86
CA ARG A 418 -1.69 1.61 -22.52
C ARG A 418 -3.09 2.10 -22.85
N ARG A 419 -3.47 3.27 -22.34
CA ARG A 419 -4.83 3.76 -22.48
C ARG A 419 -4.88 5.27 -22.62
N TRP A 420 -5.80 5.72 -23.45
CA TRP A 420 -6.26 7.10 -23.49
C TRP A 420 -7.43 7.24 -22.51
N GLY A 421 -7.35 8.22 -21.62
CA GLY A 421 -8.37 8.51 -20.63
C GLY A 421 -8.54 10.01 -20.44
N LYS A 422 -9.37 10.40 -19.49
CA LYS A 422 -9.59 11.80 -19.12
C LYS A 422 -9.03 12.06 -17.74
N TYR A 423 -8.28 13.15 -17.58
CA TYR A 423 -7.86 13.65 -16.28
C TYR A 423 -8.15 15.15 -16.21
N GLN A 424 -9.02 15.55 -15.27
CA GLN A 424 -9.49 16.92 -15.10
C GLN A 424 -10.02 17.56 -16.42
N GLY A 425 -10.66 16.75 -17.28
CA GLY A 425 -11.24 17.18 -18.55
C GLY A 425 -10.32 17.06 -19.77
N SER A 426 -9.00 16.96 -19.57
CA SER A 426 -8.03 16.78 -20.65
C SER A 426 -7.90 15.31 -21.04
N ASP A 427 -7.72 15.03 -22.34
CA ASP A 427 -7.27 13.72 -22.79
C ASP A 427 -5.84 13.50 -22.32
N VAL A 428 -5.56 12.31 -21.79
CA VAL A 428 -4.23 11.92 -21.36
C VAL A 428 -3.98 10.50 -21.84
N HIS A 429 -2.76 10.25 -22.34
CA HIS A 429 -2.31 8.90 -22.66
C HIS A 429 -1.40 8.44 -21.53
N CYS A 430 -1.77 7.38 -20.82
CA CYS A 430 -0.97 6.86 -19.73
C CYS A 430 -0.60 5.39 -19.97
N VAL A 431 0.51 4.98 -19.36
CA VAL A 431 1.03 3.62 -19.42
C VAL A 431 1.13 3.09 -17.99
N LEU A 432 0.59 1.91 -17.71
CA LEU A 432 0.55 1.34 -16.37
C LEU A 432 0.88 -0.16 -16.41
N GLY A 433 1.93 -0.55 -15.72
CA GLY A 433 2.31 -1.95 -15.54
C GLY A 433 1.42 -2.62 -14.50
N ALA A 434 1.10 -3.89 -14.75
CA ALA A 434 0.46 -4.76 -13.78
C ALA A 434 1.15 -4.71 -12.41
N PRO A 435 0.39 -4.69 -11.29
CA PRO A 435 1.00 -4.79 -9.98
C PRO A 435 1.66 -6.17 -9.82
N PHE A 436 2.78 -6.18 -9.14
CA PHE A 436 3.52 -7.39 -8.80
C PHE A 436 3.80 -7.41 -7.29
N ALA A 437 3.91 -8.61 -6.75
CA ALA A 437 4.16 -8.83 -5.33
C ALA A 437 5.65 -9.02 -5.06
N ILE A 438 6.18 -8.25 -4.13
CA ILE A 438 7.49 -8.42 -3.50
C ILE A 438 7.23 -9.05 -2.13
N ARG A 439 7.66 -10.29 -1.93
CA ARG A 439 7.36 -11.10 -0.75
C ARG A 439 8.51 -11.09 0.24
#